data_AF-X1ILG7-F1
#
_entry.id   AF-X1ILG7-F1
#
_cell.length_a   1.000
_cell.length_b   1.000
_cell.length_c   1.000
_cell.angle_alpha   90.00
_cell.angle_beta   90.00
_cell.angle_gamma   90.00
#
_symmetry.space_group_name_H-M   'P 1'
#
loop_
_entity.id
_entity.type
_entity.pdbx_description
1 polymer ?
#
loop_
_entity_poly.entity_id
_entity_poly.type
_entity_poly.pdbx_seq_one_letter_code
_entity_poly.pdbx_strand_id
1 'polypeptide(L)'
;IQLGDIIAGGDNASKELGQILGIYNRIKTLKYHVLGNHDFWGIDRKTVLKKLEMEKPYYDFRYRKWRFVVLDTMDIAVKGGWPKDSPNYVAGEKVLNELVRQEAPNALDWNGGVGADQKKWLSDVLSDADRKKQNVVVFGHNPLVPPGNRHNLWNNDEITN
;
A
#
# COMPACT_ATOMS: atom_id res chain seq x y z
N ILE A 1 -4.03 -10.69 -8.97
CA ILE A 1 -3.58 -9.61 -8.08
C ILE A 1 -2.19 -9.97 -7.57
N GLN A 2 -1.27 -9.02 -7.51
CA GLN A 2 0.06 -9.19 -6.92
C GLN A 2 0.15 -8.32 -5.64
N LEU A 3 0.88 -8.76 -4.61
CA LEU A 3 0.79 -8.21 -3.24
C LEU A 3 1.89 -7.20 -2.87
N GLY A 4 2.49 -6.53 -3.86
CA GLY A 4 3.60 -5.59 -3.67
C GLY A 4 4.96 -6.27 -3.78
N ASP A 5 6.00 -5.46 -3.74
CA ASP A 5 7.40 -5.86 -3.87
C ASP A 5 7.64 -6.70 -5.13
N ILE A 6 7.15 -6.21 -6.26
CA ILE A 6 7.33 -6.87 -7.57
C ILE A 6 8.77 -6.73 -8.09
N ILE A 7 9.55 -5.84 -7.46
CA ILE A 7 10.97 -5.61 -7.68
C ILE A 7 11.73 -5.66 -6.36
N ALA A 8 13.03 -5.95 -6.40
CA ALA A 8 13.91 -5.80 -5.27
C ALA A 8 14.21 -4.33 -4.95
N GLY A 9 14.23 -3.44 -5.94
CA GLY A 9 14.48 -2.01 -5.76
C GLY A 9 15.97 -1.62 -5.78
N GLY A 10 16.27 -0.41 -5.30
CA GLY A 10 17.63 0.17 -5.31
C GLY A 10 17.96 0.92 -6.59
N ASP A 11 19.26 1.09 -6.90
CA ASP A 11 19.72 1.97 -7.99
C ASP A 11 19.19 1.59 -9.38
N ASN A 12 18.81 0.33 -9.58
CA ASN A 12 18.30 -0.20 -10.85
C ASN A 12 16.77 -0.37 -10.88
N ALA A 13 16.05 0.13 -9.88
CA ALA A 13 14.61 -0.13 -9.69
C ALA A 13 13.76 0.10 -10.96
N SER A 14 13.97 1.21 -11.69
CA SER A 14 13.21 1.50 -12.91
C SER A 14 13.47 0.51 -14.05
N LYS A 15 14.70 0.00 -14.15
CA LYS A 15 15.09 -1.03 -15.13
C LYS A 15 14.51 -2.38 -14.75
N GLU A 16 14.67 -2.77 -13.48
CA GLU A 16 14.11 -4.00 -12.93
C GLU A 16 12.58 -4.06 -13.13
N LEU A 17 11.89 -2.96 -12.81
CA LEU A 17 10.45 -2.84 -13.00
C LEU A 17 10.07 -3.02 -14.47
N GLY A 18 10.85 -2.45 -15.41
CA GLY A 18 10.65 -2.66 -16.84
C GLY A 18 10.83 -4.13 -17.25
N GLN A 19 11.82 -4.82 -16.70
CA GLN A 19 12.10 -6.23 -17.01
C GLN A 19 10.98 -7.15 -16.53
N ILE A 20 10.57 -7.02 -15.26
CA ILE A 20 9.49 -7.87 -14.72
C ILE A 20 8.16 -7.57 -15.41
N LEU A 21 7.85 -6.32 -15.74
CA LEU A 21 6.64 -5.97 -16.48
C LEU A 21 6.64 -6.54 -17.91
N GLY A 22 7.79 -6.65 -18.57
CA GLY A 22 7.91 -7.31 -19.87
C GLY A 22 7.53 -8.80 -19.86
N ILE A 23 7.58 -9.44 -18.68
CA ILE A 23 7.16 -10.82 -18.46
C ILE A 23 5.72 -10.85 -17.94
N TYR A 24 5.44 -10.11 -16.86
CA TYR A 24 4.14 -10.06 -16.19
C TYR A 24 3.01 -9.62 -17.15
N ASN A 25 3.30 -8.72 -18.09
CA ASN A 25 2.30 -8.26 -19.05
C ASN A 25 1.90 -9.30 -20.10
N ARG A 26 2.62 -10.43 -20.21
CA ARG A 26 2.23 -11.56 -21.05
C ARG A 26 1.01 -12.30 -20.51
N ILE A 27 0.67 -12.12 -19.22
CA ILE A 27 -0.55 -12.62 -18.61
C ILE A 27 -1.74 -11.84 -19.20
N LYS A 28 -2.66 -12.55 -19.88
CA LYS A 28 -3.80 -11.98 -20.63
C LYS A 28 -5.08 -11.79 -19.81
N THR A 29 -4.96 -11.57 -18.51
CA THR A 29 -6.09 -11.31 -17.60
C THR A 29 -6.02 -9.90 -17.05
N LEU A 30 -7.10 -9.44 -16.41
CA LEU A 30 -7.05 -8.23 -15.60
C LEU A 30 -5.96 -8.35 -14.54
N LYS A 31 -5.22 -7.26 -14.37
CA LYS A 31 -4.10 -7.14 -13.42
C LYS A 31 -4.51 -6.16 -12.35
N TYR A 32 -4.13 -6.49 -11.12
CA TYR A 32 -4.35 -5.67 -9.95
C TYR A 32 -3.06 -5.68 -9.16
N HIS A 33 -2.65 -4.50 -8.72
CA HIS A 33 -1.40 -4.24 -8.04
C HIS A 33 -1.68 -3.69 -6.66
N VAL A 34 -1.14 -4.36 -5.64
CA VAL A 34 -0.83 -3.76 -4.34
C VAL A 34 0.59 -3.19 -4.45
N LEU A 35 0.87 -2.12 -3.72
CA LEU A 35 2.17 -1.46 -3.68
C LEU A 35 2.89 -1.81 -2.38
N GLY A 36 4.12 -2.31 -2.48
CA GLY A 36 5.00 -2.61 -1.35
C GLY A 36 6.11 -1.59 -1.17
N ASN A 37 6.91 -1.74 -0.13
CA ASN A 37 7.99 -0.80 0.17
C ASN A 37 9.17 -0.91 -0.81
N HIS A 38 9.46 -2.10 -1.34
CA HIS A 38 10.51 -2.27 -2.35
C HIS A 38 10.14 -1.65 -3.69
N ASP A 39 8.83 -1.56 -4.00
CA ASP A 39 8.35 -0.92 -5.23
C ASP A 39 8.74 0.56 -5.32
N PHE A 40 9.03 1.21 -4.19
CA PHE A 40 9.45 2.62 -4.11
C PHE A 40 10.93 2.82 -3.76
N TRP A 41 11.70 1.76 -3.53
CA TRP A 41 13.10 1.90 -3.18
C TRP A 41 13.92 2.21 -4.44
N GLY A 42 14.43 3.45 -4.54
CA GLY A 42 15.24 3.90 -5.69
C GLY A 42 14.44 4.36 -6.91
N ILE A 43 13.12 4.53 -6.77
CA ILE A 43 12.23 5.03 -7.82
C ILE A 43 11.07 5.82 -7.21
N ASP A 44 10.69 6.93 -7.84
CA ASP A 44 9.62 7.77 -7.33
C ASP A 44 8.23 7.17 -7.56
N ARG A 45 7.29 7.46 -6.65
CA ARG A 45 5.94 6.91 -6.68
C ARG A 45 5.20 7.20 -7.98
N LYS A 46 5.38 8.39 -8.58
CA LYS A 46 4.71 8.77 -9.83
C LYS A 46 5.17 7.89 -10.99
N THR A 47 6.46 7.60 -11.09
CA THR A 47 7.01 6.68 -12.09
C THR A 47 6.51 5.25 -11.91
N VAL A 48 6.45 4.75 -10.66
CA VAL A 48 5.91 3.41 -10.35
C VAL A 48 4.46 3.29 -10.79
N LEU A 49 3.58 4.19 -10.33
CA LEU A 49 2.15 4.19 -10.69
C LEU A 49 1.94 4.25 -12.20
N LYS A 50 2.71 5.11 -12.89
CA LYS A 50 2.65 5.21 -14.36
C LYS A 50 3.04 3.90 -15.04
N LYS A 51 4.12 3.25 -14.60
CA LYS A 51 4.59 1.97 -15.17
C LYS A 51 3.65 0.81 -14.90
N LEU A 52 3.00 0.81 -13.74
CA LEU A 52 1.98 -0.18 -13.36
C LEU A 52 0.59 0.11 -13.93
N GLU A 53 0.43 1.20 -14.70
CA GLU A 53 -0.85 1.65 -15.27
C GLU A 53 -1.93 1.87 -14.19
N MET A 54 -1.52 2.36 -13.02
CA MET A 54 -2.40 2.63 -11.88
C MET A 54 -2.82 4.10 -11.86
N GLU A 55 -4.12 4.37 -12.01
CA GLU A 55 -4.67 5.73 -11.84
C GLU A 55 -4.64 6.20 -10.39
N LYS A 56 -4.84 5.26 -9.45
CA LYS A 56 -4.85 5.51 -8.00
C LYS A 56 -4.07 4.41 -7.28
N PRO A 57 -3.39 4.73 -6.17
CA PRO A 57 -2.59 3.76 -5.44
C PRO A 57 -3.43 2.81 -4.57
N TYR A 58 -4.65 3.22 -4.22
CA TYR A 58 -5.66 2.39 -3.56
C TYR A 58 -6.99 2.52 -4.31
N TYR A 59 -7.77 1.44 -4.35
CA TYR A 59 -9.00 1.35 -5.13
C TYR A 59 -9.81 0.12 -4.72
N ASP A 60 -11.06 0.07 -5.16
CA ASP A 60 -11.91 -1.11 -5.03
C ASP A 60 -12.48 -1.53 -6.38
N PHE A 61 -12.83 -2.80 -6.50
CA PHE A 61 -13.54 -3.33 -7.66
C PHE A 61 -14.52 -4.43 -7.25
N ARG A 62 -15.46 -4.72 -8.15
CA ARG A 62 -16.52 -5.70 -7.91
C ARG A 62 -16.36 -6.89 -8.83
N TYR A 63 -16.63 -8.07 -8.30
CA TYR A 63 -16.83 -9.27 -9.09
C TYR A 63 -17.94 -10.11 -8.47
N ARG A 64 -19.08 -10.19 -9.16
CA ARG A 64 -20.31 -10.82 -8.63
C ARG A 64 -20.69 -10.22 -7.27
N LYS A 65 -20.91 -11.05 -6.24
CA LYS A 65 -21.24 -10.62 -4.87
C LYS A 65 -20.01 -10.24 -4.02
N TRP A 66 -18.85 -10.07 -4.65
CA TRP A 66 -17.62 -9.71 -3.95
C TRP A 66 -17.20 -8.28 -4.24
N ARG A 67 -16.73 -7.62 -3.19
CA ARG A 67 -15.97 -6.37 -3.22
C ARG A 67 -14.52 -6.70 -2.89
N PHE A 68 -13.62 -6.33 -3.77
CA PHE A 68 -12.18 -6.43 -3.53
C PHE A 68 -11.65 -5.03 -3.29
N VAL A 69 -10.91 -4.85 -2.21
CA VAL A 69 -10.36 -3.55 -1.79
C VAL A 69 -8.84 -3.68 -1.76
N VAL A 70 -8.15 -2.77 -2.42
CA VAL A 70 -6.70 -2.67 -2.44
C VAL A 70 -6.29 -1.41 -1.69
N LEU A 71 -5.56 -1.59 -0.59
CA LEU A 71 -4.99 -0.52 0.20
C LEU A 71 -3.59 -0.15 -0.31
N ASP A 72 -3.26 1.13 -0.19
CA ASP A 72 -1.90 1.63 -0.23
C ASP A 72 -1.39 1.70 1.22
N THR A 73 -0.66 0.65 1.64
CA THR A 73 -0.08 0.58 2.98
C THR A 73 1.18 1.45 3.14
N MET A 74 1.62 2.10 2.04
CA MET A 74 2.73 3.05 2.01
C MET A 74 2.23 4.51 1.86
N ASP A 75 0.94 4.77 2.05
CA ASP A 75 0.28 6.07 1.84
C ASP A 75 0.91 7.16 2.71
N ILE A 76 1.05 6.93 4.01
CA ILE A 76 1.93 7.73 4.87
C ILE A 76 3.16 6.91 5.23
N ALA A 77 4.29 7.22 4.60
CA ALA A 77 5.53 6.49 4.78
C ALA A 77 6.75 7.35 4.43
N VAL A 78 7.85 7.15 5.15
CA VAL A 78 9.13 7.83 4.86
C VAL A 78 9.88 7.17 3.69
N LYS A 79 9.60 5.89 3.42
CA LYS A 79 10.09 5.15 2.24
C LYS A 79 8.99 4.80 1.22
N GLY A 80 7.94 5.62 1.14
CA GLY A 80 6.86 5.45 0.14
C GLY A 80 7.18 6.04 -1.25
N GLY A 81 8.38 6.56 -1.50
CA GLY A 81 8.67 7.24 -2.78
C GLY A 81 7.98 8.60 -2.95
N TRP A 82 7.60 9.22 -1.83
CA TRP A 82 7.13 10.60 -1.75
C TRP A 82 8.29 11.62 -1.69
N PRO A 83 8.12 12.83 -2.23
CA PRO A 83 9.00 13.96 -1.91
C PRO A 83 8.99 14.26 -0.41
N LYS A 84 10.14 14.67 0.14
CA LYS A 84 10.31 14.90 1.59
C LYS A 84 9.43 16.02 2.16
N ASP A 85 9.04 16.97 1.31
CA ASP A 85 8.18 18.11 1.65
C ASP A 85 6.69 17.84 1.41
N SER A 86 6.34 16.65 0.91
CA SER A 86 4.95 16.28 0.68
C SER A 86 4.18 16.07 1.99
N PRO A 87 2.86 16.35 2.01
CA PRO A 87 2.02 16.11 3.19
C PRO A 87 2.10 14.65 3.69
N ASN A 88 2.14 13.68 2.77
CA ASN A 88 2.21 12.26 3.09
C ASN A 88 3.54 11.88 3.77
N TYR A 89 4.67 12.40 3.28
CA TYR A 89 5.97 12.16 3.89
C TYR A 89 6.02 12.77 5.29
N VAL A 90 5.60 14.03 5.44
CA VAL A 90 5.59 14.74 6.74
C VAL A 90 4.69 14.02 7.75
N ALA A 91 3.52 13.54 7.32
CA ALA A 91 2.64 12.73 8.16
C ALA A 91 3.30 11.39 8.55
N GLY A 92 3.97 10.72 7.59
CA GLY A 92 4.71 9.49 7.85
C GLY A 92 5.86 9.67 8.83
N GLU A 93 6.64 10.74 8.71
CA GLU A 93 7.72 11.07 9.63
C GLU A 93 7.18 11.31 11.06
N LYS A 94 6.06 12.03 11.19
CA LYS A 94 5.40 12.22 12.48
C LYS A 94 4.98 10.90 13.13
N VAL A 95 4.35 10.00 12.37
CA VAL A 95 3.90 8.69 12.86
C VAL A 95 5.08 7.82 13.25
N LEU A 96 6.11 7.73 12.40
CA LEU A 96 7.31 6.94 12.71
C LEU A 96 8.01 7.45 13.98
N ASN A 97 8.18 8.77 14.12
CA ASN A 97 8.80 9.36 15.31
C ASN A 97 8.00 9.12 16.60
N GLU A 98 6.68 8.96 16.50
CA GLU A 98 5.84 8.58 17.64
C GLU A 98 6.01 7.10 17.98
N LEU A 99 5.96 6.22 16.99
CA LEU A 99 6.17 4.78 17.18
C LEU A 99 7.55 4.45 17.75
N VAL A 100 8.60 5.15 17.30
CA VAL A 100 9.95 5.02 17.86
C VAL A 100 9.97 5.41 19.33
N ARG A 101 9.30 6.51 19.71
CA ARG A 101 9.20 6.95 21.12
C ARG A 101 8.43 5.96 21.99
N GLN A 102 7.48 5.24 21.41
CA GLN A 102 6.70 4.20 22.07
C GLN A 102 7.41 2.83 22.08
N GLU A 103 8.61 2.73 21.51
CA GLU A 103 9.35 1.48 21.32
C GLU A 103 8.50 0.41 20.60
N ALA A 104 7.62 0.85 19.70
CA ALA A 104 6.71 -0.04 19.00
C ALA A 104 7.51 -1.00 18.09
N PRO A 105 7.19 -2.30 18.08
CA PRO A 105 7.99 -3.29 17.34
C PRO A 105 7.98 -3.07 15.83
N ASN A 106 6.96 -2.40 15.30
CA ASN A 106 6.79 -2.04 13.89
C ASN A 106 7.32 -0.64 13.54
N ALA A 107 8.03 0.04 14.44
CA ALA A 107 8.66 1.36 14.22
C ALA A 107 9.87 1.30 13.28
N LEU A 108 9.68 0.78 12.07
CA LEU A 108 10.70 0.56 11.07
C LEU A 108 10.44 1.44 9.85
N ASP A 109 11.50 2.02 9.29
CA ASP A 109 11.42 3.03 8.22
C ASP A 109 10.93 2.48 6.87
N TRP A 110 10.91 1.16 6.73
CA TRP A 110 10.40 0.43 5.57
C TRP A 110 8.94 0.01 5.72
N ASN A 111 8.32 0.23 6.89
CA ASN A 111 6.87 0.14 7.04
C ASN A 111 6.20 1.44 6.58
N GLY A 112 4.88 1.41 6.55
CA GLY A 112 4.04 2.57 6.29
C GLY A 112 2.73 2.48 7.06
N GLY A 113 1.92 3.52 6.90
CA GLY A 113 0.57 3.60 7.43
C GLY A 113 -0.45 4.03 6.38
N VAL A 114 -1.72 3.91 6.75
CA VAL A 114 -2.86 4.37 5.95
C VAL A 114 -3.31 5.74 6.46
N GLY A 115 -3.33 6.75 5.57
CA GLY A 115 -3.68 8.13 5.89
C GLY A 115 -5.18 8.32 6.18
N ALA A 116 -5.53 9.50 6.72
CA ALA A 116 -6.91 9.82 7.11
C ALA A 116 -7.90 9.73 5.93
N ASP A 117 -7.52 10.24 4.76
CA ASP A 117 -8.37 10.22 3.57
C ASP A 117 -8.63 8.79 3.09
N GLN A 118 -7.60 7.94 3.10
CA GLN A 118 -7.73 6.54 2.72
C GLN A 118 -8.56 5.75 3.75
N LYS A 119 -8.39 5.99 5.06
CA LYS A 119 -9.24 5.40 6.10
C LYS A 119 -10.72 5.78 5.92
N LYS A 120 -10.98 7.06 5.65
CA LYS A 120 -12.35 7.53 5.39
C LYS A 120 -12.93 6.84 4.15
N TRP A 121 -12.16 6.81 3.06
CA TRP A 121 -12.56 6.13 1.83
C TRP A 121 -12.84 4.64 2.06
N LEU A 122 -11.99 3.95 2.83
CA LEU A 122 -12.19 2.54 3.19
C LEU A 122 -13.52 2.35 3.92
N SER A 123 -13.80 3.17 4.94
CA SER A 123 -15.09 3.14 5.66
C SER A 123 -16.28 3.33 4.72
N ASP A 124 -16.19 4.27 3.77
CA ASP A 124 -17.25 4.52 2.79
C ASP A 124 -17.47 3.31 1.85
N VAL A 125 -16.38 2.66 1.40
CA VAL A 125 -16.43 1.45 0.56
C VAL A 125 -17.02 0.25 1.31
N LEU A 126 -16.61 0.04 2.57
CA LEU A 126 -17.12 -1.05 3.41
C LEU A 126 -18.61 -0.85 3.72
N SER A 127 -19.02 0.38 4.04
CA SER A 127 -20.43 0.73 4.25
C SER A 127 -21.28 0.50 2.99
N ASP A 128 -20.75 0.80 1.80
CA ASP A 128 -21.44 0.49 0.54
C ASP A 128 -21.55 -1.01 0.28
N ALA A 129 -20.49 -1.77 0.56
CA ALA A 129 -20.48 -3.22 0.42
C ALA A 129 -21.51 -3.89 1.34
N ASP A 130 -21.61 -3.44 2.59
CA ASP A 130 -22.57 -3.94 3.58
C ASP A 130 -24.03 -3.68 3.14
N ARG A 131 -24.36 -2.44 2.76
CA ARG A 131 -25.70 -2.11 2.21
C ARG A 131 -26.08 -2.98 1.02
N LYS A 132 -25.09 -3.35 0.20
CA LYS A 132 -25.27 -4.19 -1.01
C LYS A 132 -25.12 -5.68 -0.73
N LYS A 133 -24.94 -6.10 0.53
CA LYS A 133 -24.75 -7.49 0.96
C LYS A 133 -23.63 -8.19 0.18
N GLN A 134 -22.50 -7.50 0.03
CA GLN A 134 -21.32 -8.01 -0.65
C GLN A 134 -20.33 -8.56 0.36
N ASN A 135 -19.69 -9.68 0.01
CA ASN A 135 -18.52 -10.15 0.75
C ASN A 135 -17.32 -9.28 0.40
N VAL A 136 -16.46 -8.99 1.38
CA VAL A 136 -15.28 -8.13 1.18
C VAL A 136 -13.99 -8.93 1.33
N VAL A 137 -13.04 -8.71 0.43
CA VAL A 137 -11.64 -9.11 0.59
C VAL A 137 -10.78 -7.85 0.51
N VAL A 138 -9.94 -7.65 1.52
CA VAL A 138 -9.02 -6.51 1.58
C VAL A 138 -7.60 -7.01 1.35
N PHE A 139 -6.86 -6.31 0.50
CA PHE A 139 -5.44 -6.56 0.21
C PHE A 139 -4.60 -5.36 0.65
N GLY A 140 -3.47 -5.64 1.26
CA GLY A 140 -2.43 -4.68 1.60
C GLY A 140 -1.09 -5.41 1.63
N HIS A 141 0.01 -4.66 1.49
CA HIS A 141 1.34 -5.25 1.51
C HIS A 141 1.80 -5.52 2.96
N ASN A 142 1.62 -4.53 3.83
CA ASN A 142 1.91 -4.69 5.26
C ASN A 142 0.80 -5.51 5.95
N PRO A 143 1.15 -6.56 6.72
CA PRO A 143 0.19 -7.28 7.55
C PRO A 143 -0.45 -6.40 8.61
N LEU A 144 -1.64 -6.82 9.09
CA LEU A 144 -2.33 -6.18 10.20
C LEU A 144 -2.24 -6.98 11.50
N VAL A 145 -2.10 -8.31 11.39
CA VAL A 145 -2.19 -9.26 12.50
C VAL A 145 -1.14 -10.38 12.34
N PRO A 146 -0.70 -11.02 13.44
CA PRO A 146 -1.03 -10.70 14.85
C PRO A 146 -0.42 -9.35 15.29
N PRO A 147 -1.00 -8.69 16.30
CA PRO A 147 -0.44 -7.44 16.84
C PRO A 147 0.98 -7.67 17.37
N GLY A 148 1.80 -6.62 17.33
CA GLY A 148 3.19 -6.67 17.81
C GLY A 148 4.22 -7.27 16.84
N ASN A 149 3.83 -7.65 15.62
CA ASN A 149 4.79 -8.07 14.60
C ASN A 149 5.49 -6.85 13.98
N ARG A 150 6.82 -6.92 13.85
CA ARG A 150 7.64 -5.85 13.28
C ARG A 150 7.31 -5.46 11.84
N HIS A 151 6.67 -6.35 11.08
CA HIS A 151 6.27 -6.10 9.69
C HIS A 151 4.89 -5.45 9.57
N ASN A 152 4.16 -5.29 10.68
CA ASN A 152 2.81 -4.75 10.64
C ASN A 152 2.79 -3.31 10.14
N LEU A 153 1.68 -2.95 9.51
CA LEU A 153 1.32 -1.57 9.23
C LEU A 153 1.48 -0.71 10.49
N TRP A 154 2.01 0.50 10.37
CA TRP A 154 2.24 1.43 11.50
C TRP A 154 1.00 1.66 12.34
N ASN A 155 -0.14 1.86 11.70
CA ASN A 155 -1.44 2.05 12.34
C ASN A 155 -2.38 0.85 12.11
N ASN A 156 -1.84 -0.38 12.19
CA ASN A 156 -2.60 -1.61 11.99
C ASN A 156 -3.88 -1.67 12.86
N ASP A 157 -3.79 -1.25 14.12
CA ASP A 157 -4.91 -1.29 15.06
C ASP A 157 -6.08 -0.39 14.61
N GLU A 158 -5.79 0.73 13.93
CA GLU A 158 -6.84 1.62 13.39
C GLU A 158 -7.57 1.03 12.18
N ILE A 159 -7.01 0.00 11.54
CA ILE A 159 -7.57 -0.65 10.35
C ILE A 159 -8.31 -1.94 10.71
N THR A 160 -7.92 -2.59 11.80
CA THR A 160 -8.57 -3.82 12.27
C THR A 160 -9.80 -3.59 13.15
N ASN A 161 -10.02 -2.36 13.61
CA ASN A 161 -11.12 -1.99 14.51
C ASN A 161 -12.41 -1.59 13.78
#